data_AF-A0A9Q0UKH4-F1
#
_entry.id   AF-A0A9Q0UKH4-F1
#
_cell.length_a   1.000
_cell.length_b   1.000
_cell.length_c   1.000
_cell.angle_alpha   90.00
_cell.angle_beta   90.00
_cell.angle_gamma   90.00
#
_symmetry.space_group_name_H-M   'P 1'
#
loop_
_entity.id
_entity.type
_entity.pdbx_description
1 polymer ?
#
loop_
_entity_poly.entity_id
_entity_poly.type
_entity_poly.pdbx_seq_one_letter_code
_entity_poly.pdbx_strand_id
1 'polypeptide(L)'
;MQPDFLDGADYLGTAVTDGYLCNVWEKVDTIWYYEDVHTKRPVRWDFYDGISTHVITFEVGAVLLDDSVTQAPAHCFNQEIKNM
;
A
#
# COMPACT_ATOMS: atom_id res chain seq x y z
N MET A 1 -3.22 16.19 6.65
CA MET A 1 -2.19 15.66 7.56
C MET A 1 -1.50 14.52 6.83
N GLN A 2 -0.18 14.42 6.92
CA GLN A 2 0.60 13.31 6.38
C GLN A 2 0.28 12.03 7.20
N PRO A 3 0.08 10.86 6.57
CA PRO A 3 -0.12 9.61 7.30
C PRO A 3 1.05 9.28 8.24
N ASP A 4 0.77 8.76 9.43
CA ASP A 4 1.79 8.44 10.45
C ASP A 4 2.86 7.46 9.93
N PHE A 5 2.51 6.55 9.01
CA PHE A 5 3.46 5.62 8.41
C PHE A 5 4.51 6.31 7.54
N LEU A 6 4.29 7.56 7.14
CA LEU A 6 5.25 8.41 6.44
C LEU A 6 6.07 9.30 7.39
N ASP A 7 6.01 9.10 8.71
CA ASP A 7 6.89 9.84 9.60
C ASP A 7 8.36 9.67 9.18
N GLY A 8 9.06 10.80 9.07
CA GLY A 8 10.42 10.88 8.53
C GLY A 8 10.57 10.71 7.02
N ALA A 9 9.48 10.70 6.23
CA ALA A 9 9.54 10.66 4.77
C ALA A 9 9.81 12.04 4.17
N ASP A 10 10.53 12.05 3.05
CA ASP A 10 10.82 13.25 2.28
C ASP A 10 9.72 13.51 1.25
N TYR A 11 9.23 14.74 1.22
CA TYR A 11 8.25 15.17 0.22
C TYR A 11 8.96 15.53 -1.09
N LEU A 12 8.60 14.84 -2.17
CA LEU A 12 9.24 15.02 -3.48
C LEU A 12 8.48 15.96 -4.43
N GLY A 13 7.26 16.36 -4.07
CA GLY A 13 6.40 17.20 -4.91
C GLY A 13 5.16 16.46 -5.39
N THR A 14 4.65 16.84 -6.56
CA THR A 14 3.43 16.25 -7.13
C THR A 14 3.67 15.59 -8.49
N ALA A 15 2.89 14.53 -8.77
CA ALA A 15 2.92 13.81 -10.04
C ALA A 15 1.52 13.31 -10.42
N VAL A 16 1.23 13.20 -11.72
CA VAL A 16 -0.02 12.59 -12.20
C VAL A 16 0.20 11.11 -12.45
N THR A 17 -0.58 10.25 -11.79
CA THR A 17 -0.59 8.79 -11.99
C THR A 17 -2.00 8.26 -11.81
N ASP A 18 -2.38 7.25 -12.59
CA ASP A 18 -3.71 6.62 -12.57
C ASP A 18 -4.90 7.59 -12.71
N GLY A 19 -4.67 8.75 -13.34
CA GLY A 19 -5.67 9.81 -13.50
C GLY A 19 -5.80 10.76 -12.31
N TYR A 20 -4.99 10.60 -11.26
CA TYR A 20 -4.98 11.44 -10.06
C TYR A 20 -3.74 12.33 -10.01
N LEU A 21 -3.91 13.58 -9.56
CA LEU A 21 -2.79 14.41 -9.14
C LEU A 21 -2.39 13.99 -7.72
N CYS A 22 -1.19 13.47 -7.55
CA CYS A 22 -0.74 12.90 -6.28
C CYS A 22 0.37 13.73 -5.64
N ASN A 23 0.36 13.83 -4.31
CA ASN A 23 1.55 14.11 -3.52
C ASN A 23 2.46 12.88 -3.57
N VAL A 24 3.76 13.08 -3.72
CA VAL A 24 4.76 12.01 -3.75
C VAL A 24 5.68 12.13 -2.54
N TRP A 25 5.80 11.03 -1.82
CA TRP A 25 6.65 10.90 -0.64
C TRP A 25 7.63 9.76 -0.84
N GLU A 26 8.86 9.94 -0.40
CA GLU A 26 9.90 8.91 -0.41
C GLU A 26 10.31 8.60 1.02
N LYS A 27 10.45 7.32 1.32
CA LYS A 27 10.86 6.86 2.63
C LYS A 27 12.00 5.86 2.49
N VAL A 28 13.09 6.15 3.21
CA VAL A 28 14.26 5.28 3.36
C VAL A 28 14.82 4.76 2.03
N ASP A 29 14.84 5.61 0.99
CA ASP A 29 15.37 5.34 -0.36
C ASP A 29 14.82 4.07 -1.03
N THR A 30 13.72 3.50 -0.52
CA THR A 30 13.24 2.18 -0.94
C THR A 30 11.78 2.12 -1.29
N ILE A 31 10.98 3.09 -0.83
CA ILE A 31 9.54 3.14 -1.04
C ILE A 31 9.12 4.55 -1.42
N TRP A 32 8.34 4.65 -2.50
CA TRP A 32 7.65 5.87 -2.90
C TRP A 32 6.15 5.67 -2.74
N TYR A 33 5.49 6.66 -2.12
CA TYR A 33 4.07 6.65 -1.87
C TYR A 33 3.37 7.80 -2.59
N TYR A 34 2.32 7.46 -3.31
CA TYR A 34 1.46 8.39 -4.03
C TYR A 34 0.10 8.46 -3.34
N GLU A 35 -0.25 9.64 -2.80
CA GLU A 35 -1.59 9.94 -2.32
C GLU A 35 -2.25 10.99 -3.19
N ASP A 36 -3.54 10.85 -3.49
CA ASP A 36 -4.29 11.89 -4.17
C ASP A 36 -4.26 13.20 -3.36
N VAL A 37 -3.88 14.30 -4.01
CA VAL A 37 -3.78 15.62 -3.39
C VAL A 37 -5.12 16.04 -2.78
N HIS A 38 -6.24 15.74 -3.45
CA HIS A 38 -7.56 16.20 -3.03
C HIS A 38 -8.13 15.38 -1.87
N THR A 39 -8.19 14.06 -2.03
CA THR A 39 -8.85 13.17 -1.05
C THR A 39 -7.91 12.59 0.01
N LYS A 40 -6.59 12.70 -0.19
CA LYS A 40 -5.55 12.07 0.64
C LYS A 40 -5.63 10.53 0.68
N ARG A 41 -6.30 9.92 -0.30
CA ARG A 41 -6.40 8.47 -0.43
C ARG A 41 -5.15 7.90 -1.10
N PRO A 42 -4.74 6.66 -0.74
CA PRO A 42 -3.63 6.01 -1.39
C PRO A 42 -3.97 5.70 -2.86
N VAL A 43 -3.01 5.93 -3.76
CA VAL A 43 -3.15 5.65 -5.19
C VAL A 43 -2.15 4.57 -5.62
N ARG A 44 -0.88 4.69 -5.20
CA ARG A 44 0.19 3.81 -5.68
C ARG A 44 1.36 3.75 -4.71
N TRP A 45 2.09 2.63 -4.74
CA TRP A 45 3.44 2.51 -4.22
C TRP A 45 4.41 2.03 -5.29
N ASP A 46 5.62 2.58 -5.26
CA ASP A 46 6.77 2.03 -5.98
C ASP A 46 7.83 1.55 -4.99
N PHE A 47 8.47 0.44 -5.32
CA PHE A 47 9.55 -0.16 -4.54
C PHE A 47 10.85 -0.11 -5.35
N TYR A 48 11.99 -0.03 -4.65
CA TYR A 48 13.32 0.06 -5.26
C TYR A 48 13.68 -1.09 -6.21
N ASP A 49 13.02 -2.24 -6.07
CA ASP A 49 13.23 -3.44 -6.90
C ASP A 49 12.43 -3.38 -8.22
N GLY A 50 11.71 -2.29 -8.47
CA GLY A 50 10.94 -2.06 -9.68
C GLY A 50 9.50 -2.56 -9.62
N ILE A 51 9.04 -3.07 -8.47
CA ILE A 51 7.63 -3.41 -8.28
C ILE A 51 6.81 -2.13 -8.08
N SER A 52 5.71 -2.01 -8.81
CA SER A 52 4.67 -1.00 -8.62
C SER A 52 3.37 -1.66 -8.19
N THR A 53 2.74 -1.16 -7.14
CA THR A 53 1.41 -1.60 -6.71
C THR A 53 0.43 -0.43 -6.81
N HIS A 54 -0.74 -0.70 -7.36
CA HIS A 54 -1.76 0.31 -7.65
C HIS A 54 -3.04 -0.02 -6.89
N VAL A 55 -3.65 1.00 -6.30
CA VAL A 55 -4.93 0.89 -5.57
C VAL A 55 -6.07 0.98 -6.57
N ILE A 56 -6.82 -0.10 -6.73
CA ILE A 56 -7.99 -0.14 -7.64
C ILE A 56 -9.26 0.35 -6.93
N THR A 57 -9.48 -0.09 -5.70
CA THR A 57 -10.65 0.30 -4.89
C THR A 57 -10.22 0.63 -3.46
N PHE A 58 -10.84 1.66 -2.89
CA PHE A 58 -10.58 2.08 -1.51
C PHE A 58 -11.87 2.55 -0.85
N GLU A 59 -12.34 1.77 0.12
CA GLU A 59 -13.59 1.99 0.84
C GLU A 59 -13.30 2.04 2.34
N VAL A 60 -13.40 3.23 2.92
CA VAL A 60 -13.15 3.43 4.36
C VAL A 60 -14.25 2.74 5.16
N GLY A 61 -13.86 1.88 6.09
CA GLY A 61 -14.80 1.19 6.98
C GLY A 61 -15.56 0.04 6.33
N ALA A 62 -15.11 -0.45 5.16
CA ALA A 62 -15.69 -1.64 4.55
C ALA A 62 -15.61 -2.84 5.51
N VAL A 63 -16.72 -3.56 5.64
CA VAL A 63 -16.83 -4.79 6.44
C VAL A 63 -16.89 -5.96 5.48
N LEU A 64 -15.94 -6.88 5.59
CA LEU A 64 -15.97 -8.13 4.84
C LEU A 64 -17.04 -9.03 5.46
N LEU A 65 -18.01 -9.46 4.66
CA LEU A 65 -19.13 -10.29 5.12
C LEU A 65 -18.75 -11.76 5.27
N ASP A 66 -17.64 -12.17 4.66
CA ASP A 66 -17.15 -13.54 4.67
C ASP A 66 -15.79 -13.58 5.40
N ASP A 67 -15.75 -14.25 6.56
CA ASP A 67 -14.53 -14.42 7.32
C ASP A 67 -13.48 -15.24 6.55
N SER A 68 -13.89 -16.03 5.54
CA SER A 68 -13.00 -16.91 4.77
C SER A 68 -11.89 -16.17 4.02
N VAL A 69 -12.08 -14.88 3.71
CA VAL A 69 -11.05 -14.08 3.03
C VAL A 69 -9.98 -13.52 3.99
N THR A 70 -10.22 -13.57 5.30
CA THR A 70 -9.25 -13.14 6.34
C THR A 70 -8.73 -14.30 7.18
N GLN A 71 -9.49 -15.39 7.29
CA GLN A 71 -9.06 -16.60 7.98
C GLN A 71 -8.25 -17.49 7.05
N ALA A 72 -6.97 -17.71 7.39
CA ALA A 72 -6.11 -18.62 6.66
C ALA A 72 -6.72 -20.05 6.65
N PRO A 73 -6.79 -20.73 5.50
CA PRO A 73 -7.27 -22.11 5.43
C PRO A 73 -6.45 -23.07 6.29
N ALA A 74 -7.08 -24.14 6.79
CA ALA A 74 -6.41 -25.13 7.66
C ALA A 74 -5.13 -25.73 7.04
N HIS A 75 -5.08 -25.90 5.72
CA HIS A 75 -3.91 -26.46 5.03
C HIS A 75 -2.68 -25.54 5.08
N CYS A 76 -2.83 -24.23 5.35
CA CYS A 76 -1.70 -23.33 5.58
C CYS A 76 -0.90 -23.69 6.83
N PHE A 77 -1.47 -24.48 7.76
CA PHE A 77 -0.84 -24.87 9.02
C PHE A 77 -0.31 -26.32 9.03
N ASN A 78 -0.57 -27.09 7.98
CA ASN A 78 -0.19 -28.50 7.89
C ASN A 78 1.10 -28.72 7.09
N GLN A 79 1.98 -27.71 7.03
CA GLN A 79 3.26 -27.86 6.35
C GLN A 79 4.22 -28.64 7.23
N GLU A 80 4.77 -29.74 6.71
CA GLU A 80 5.93 -30.38 7.34
C GLU A 80 7.10 -29.41 7.31
N ILE A 81 7.76 -29.25 8.46
CA ILE A 81 9.01 -28.49 8.55
C ILE A 81 10.01 -29.19 7.63
N LYS A 82 10.34 -28.57 6.50
CA LYS A 82 11.49 -28.99 5.72
C LYS A 82 12.73 -28.68 6.55
N ASN A 83 13.35 -29.71 7.13
CA ASN A 83 14.67 -29.57 7.73
C ASN A 83 15.64 -29.05 6.65
N MET A 84 16.24 -27.90 6.91
CA MET A 84 17.29 -27.29 6.09
C MET A 84 18.60 -28.05 6.26
#